data_AF-A0A9E2VMY3-F1
#
_entry.id   AF-A0A9E2VMY3-F1
#
_cell.length_a   1.000
_cell.length_b   1.000
_cell.length_c   1.000
_cell.angle_alpha   90.00
_cell.angle_beta   90.00
_cell.angle_gamma   90.00
#
_symmetry.space_group_name_H-M   'P 1'
#
loop_
_entity.id
_entity.type
_entity.pdbx_description
1 polymer ?
#
loop_
_entity_poly.entity_id
_entity_poly.type
_entity_poly.pdbx_seq_one_letter_code
_entity_poly.pdbx_strand_id
1 'polypeptide(L)'
;MRQIARWLSQSFQQRSLTRRRWRVLAALGCSWVAASSHAQTATNLSVGVSPPTGTVLASAMTNTVFVAVTNFSTFTNLTVVGSFGGVGNLPFLDNGLPPDASAGDGVFSGYIVTPPTTGQLNLTLNLLVTGSLPPADPTQTNLTTVSTNYAVTYLIVPPPGNDNFTNAYKIPAA
;
A
#
# COMPACT_ATOMS: atom_id res chain seq x y z
N MET A 1 54.10 -60.04 -23.80
CA MET A 1 53.54 -60.63 -25.04
C MET A 1 52.15 -60.02 -25.23
N ARG A 2 52.01 -59.02 -26.10
CA ARG A 2 51.43 -59.11 -27.47
C ARG A 2 49.99 -59.61 -27.42
N GLN A 3 49.00 -58.75 -27.68
CA GLN A 3 48.36 -58.53 -29.00
C GLN A 3 47.54 -59.78 -29.43
N ILE A 4 46.38 -59.78 -30.09
CA ILE A 4 45.54 -58.85 -30.83
C ILE A 4 44.39 -59.72 -31.40
N ALA A 5 43.29 -59.08 -31.82
CA ALA A 5 42.31 -59.53 -32.83
C ALA A 5 41.39 -60.71 -32.50
N ARG A 6 40.06 -60.56 -32.57
CA ARG A 6 39.15 -60.24 -33.70
C ARG A 6 39.00 -61.38 -34.71
N TRP A 7 37.78 -61.46 -35.26
CA TRP A 7 37.25 -62.28 -36.38
C TRP A 7 36.47 -63.53 -35.89
N LEU A 8 35.25 -63.88 -36.33
CA LEU A 8 34.28 -63.48 -37.39
C LEU A 8 32.91 -64.09 -36.99
N SER A 9 31.76 -63.42 -37.14
CA SER A 9 30.89 -63.30 -38.32
C SER A 9 29.97 -64.51 -38.63
N GLN A 10 28.67 -64.19 -38.52
CA GLN A 10 27.54 -64.52 -39.41
C GLN A 10 27.02 -65.97 -39.57
N SER A 11 25.75 -66.14 -39.20
CA SER A 11 24.69 -66.78 -40.01
C SER A 11 23.36 -66.61 -39.23
N PHE A 12 22.35 -65.84 -39.64
CA PHE A 12 21.39 -65.96 -40.75
C PHE A 12 20.64 -67.31 -40.84
N GLN A 13 19.55 -67.43 -40.07
CA GLN A 13 18.32 -68.20 -40.41
C GLN A 13 17.16 -67.60 -39.59
N GLN A 14 16.36 -66.69 -40.16
CA GLN A 14 15.07 -66.92 -40.82
C GLN A 14 13.99 -67.72 -40.04
N ARG A 15 12.94 -66.96 -39.68
CA ARG A 15 11.51 -67.26 -39.73
C ARG A 15 10.96 -68.38 -38.83
N SER A 16 10.26 -67.95 -37.77
CA SER A 16 8.87 -68.41 -37.58
C SER A 16 8.00 -67.26 -37.05
N LEU A 17 6.92 -66.99 -37.77
CA LEU A 17 5.88 -66.05 -37.40
C LEU A 17 4.90 -66.78 -36.48
N THR A 18 4.91 -66.45 -35.19
CA THR A 18 3.78 -66.75 -34.32
C THR A 18 3.41 -65.49 -33.54
N ARG A 19 2.33 -64.90 -34.02
CA ARG A 19 1.62 -63.78 -33.42
C ARG A 19 1.28 -64.13 -31.97
N ARG A 20 1.83 -63.39 -31.01
CA ARG A 20 1.18 -63.24 -29.71
C ARG A 20 1.28 -61.79 -29.26
N ARG A 21 0.16 -61.11 -29.48
CA ARG A 21 -0.13 -59.75 -29.07
C ARG A 21 0.16 -59.57 -27.58
N TRP A 22 1.14 -58.74 -27.25
CA TRP A 22 1.23 -58.08 -25.96
C TRP A 22 1.30 -56.58 -26.22
N ARG A 23 0.19 -55.91 -25.94
CA ARG A 23 0.12 -54.45 -25.85
C ARG A 23 0.93 -54.07 -24.61
N VAL A 24 2.06 -53.39 -24.79
CA VAL A 24 2.67 -52.61 -23.71
C VAL A 24 2.50 -51.15 -24.08
N LEU A 25 1.67 -50.49 -23.29
CA LEU A 25 1.34 -49.07 -23.36
C LEU A 25 2.62 -48.24 -23.16
N ALA A 26 2.84 -47.31 -24.08
CA ALA A 26 3.71 -46.17 -23.84
C ALA A 26 3.05 -45.24 -22.82
N ALA A 27 3.76 -44.89 -21.75
CA ALA A 27 3.48 -43.72 -20.93
C ALA A 27 4.74 -43.38 -20.12
N LEU A 28 5.77 -42.87 -20.78
CA LEU A 28 6.77 -42.06 -20.09
C LEU A 28 6.08 -40.73 -19.77
N GLY A 29 5.56 -40.66 -18.55
CA GLY A 29 4.92 -39.47 -18.01
C GLY A 29 5.92 -38.33 -17.91
N CYS A 30 5.85 -37.38 -18.84
CA CYS A 30 6.27 -36.02 -18.58
C CYS A 30 5.29 -35.43 -17.56
N SER A 31 5.61 -35.51 -16.27
CA SER A 31 4.93 -34.74 -15.24
C SER A 31 5.36 -33.28 -15.38
N TRP A 32 4.63 -32.52 -16.20
CA TRP A 32 4.66 -31.06 -16.17
C TRP A 32 3.99 -30.64 -14.87
N VAL A 33 4.78 -30.26 -13.86
CA VAL A 33 4.25 -29.54 -12.70
C VAL A 33 3.88 -28.15 -13.20
N ALA A 34 2.61 -27.95 -13.52
CA ALA A 34 2.06 -26.63 -13.77
C ALA A 34 2.07 -25.86 -12.45
N ALA A 35 3.07 -24.98 -12.27
CA ALA A 35 3.02 -23.98 -11.21
C ALA A 35 1.90 -23.00 -11.57
N SER A 36 0.78 -23.06 -10.86
CA SER A 36 -0.29 -22.07 -10.95
C SER A 36 0.21 -20.75 -10.35
N SER A 37 0.86 -19.91 -11.15
CA SER A 37 1.10 -18.52 -10.78
C SER A 37 -0.24 -17.80 -10.79
N HIS A 38 -0.89 -17.72 -9.63
CA HIS A 38 -2.00 -16.81 -9.44
C HIS A 38 -1.41 -15.40 -9.49
N ALA A 39 -1.61 -14.71 -10.61
CA ALA A 39 -1.31 -13.28 -10.70
C ALA A 39 -2.26 -12.56 -9.74
N GLN A 40 -1.78 -12.25 -8.55
CA GLN A 40 -2.53 -11.45 -7.59
C GLN A 40 -2.44 -10.01 -8.05
N THR A 41 -3.56 -9.42 -8.49
CA THR A 41 -3.64 -7.99 -8.75
C THR A 41 -3.24 -7.26 -7.47
N ALA A 42 -2.19 -6.45 -7.52
CA ALA A 42 -1.71 -5.73 -6.34
C ALA A 42 -2.82 -4.83 -5.79
N THR A 43 -3.29 -5.11 -4.57
CA THR A 43 -4.28 -4.29 -3.89
C THR A 43 -3.61 -3.00 -3.40
N ASN A 44 -4.01 -1.86 -3.97
CA ASN A 44 -3.51 -0.55 -3.54
C ASN A 44 -4.30 -0.01 -2.33
N LEU A 45 -3.68 0.89 -1.57
CA LEU A 45 -4.34 1.63 -0.49
C LEU A 45 -5.26 2.69 -1.10
N SER A 46 -6.52 2.75 -0.65
CA SER A 46 -7.51 3.73 -1.10
C SER A 46 -7.75 4.77 -0.02
N VAL A 47 -7.26 5.99 -0.26
CA VAL A 47 -7.11 7.06 0.74
C VAL A 47 -8.03 8.23 0.42
N GLY A 48 -8.71 8.76 1.44
CA GLY A 48 -9.43 10.03 1.40
C GLY A 48 -8.92 10.97 2.50
N VAL A 49 -9.02 12.28 2.29
CA VAL A 49 -8.55 13.29 3.26
C VAL A 49 -9.63 14.35 3.48
N SER A 50 -9.82 14.73 4.74
CA SER A 50 -10.68 15.84 5.17
C SER A 50 -9.89 16.77 6.10
N PRO A 51 -9.86 18.08 5.85
CA PRO A 51 -10.51 18.77 4.75
C PRO A 51 -9.89 18.44 3.37
N PRO A 52 -10.68 18.50 2.28
CA PRO A 52 -10.21 18.16 0.93
C PRO A 52 -9.31 19.25 0.32
N THR A 53 -8.74 18.95 -0.86
CA THR A 53 -7.96 19.91 -1.64
C THR A 53 -8.78 21.16 -1.96
N GLY A 54 -8.16 22.32 -1.83
CA GLY A 54 -8.78 23.63 -2.04
C GLY A 54 -9.45 24.21 -0.80
N THR A 55 -9.51 23.48 0.33
CA THR A 55 -9.99 24.06 1.59
C THR A 55 -9.13 25.24 2.01
N VAL A 56 -9.80 26.30 2.48
CA VAL A 56 -9.18 27.48 3.07
C VAL A 56 -8.85 27.20 4.53
N LEU A 57 -7.60 27.43 4.92
CA LEU A 57 -7.17 27.40 6.32
C LEU A 57 -6.70 28.80 6.72
N ALA A 58 -7.06 29.22 7.93
CA ALA A 58 -6.57 30.49 8.48
C ALA A 58 -5.08 30.38 8.81
N SER A 59 -4.31 31.43 8.50
CA SER A 59 -2.88 31.47 8.81
C SER A 59 -2.59 31.46 10.31
N ALA A 60 -1.42 30.96 10.71
CA ALA A 60 -0.97 30.92 12.10
C ALA A 60 -1.92 30.17 13.06
N MET A 61 -2.71 29.23 12.53
CA MET A 61 -3.62 28.38 13.31
C MET A 61 -3.25 26.90 13.20
N THR A 62 -3.57 26.18 14.28
CA THR A 62 -3.59 24.72 14.31
C THR A 62 -4.89 24.22 13.71
N ASN A 63 -4.80 23.32 12.73
CA ASN A 63 -5.94 22.74 12.04
C ASN A 63 -5.90 21.22 12.19
N THR A 64 -7.07 20.61 12.39
CA THR A 64 -7.20 19.16 12.42
C THR A 64 -7.41 18.63 11.01
N VAL A 65 -6.71 17.54 10.67
CA VAL A 65 -6.86 16.83 9.41
C VAL A 65 -7.10 15.35 9.69
N PHE A 66 -7.98 14.74 8.91
CA PHE A 66 -8.39 13.35 8.96
C PHE A 66 -8.03 12.65 7.65
N VAL A 67 -7.49 11.45 7.74
CA VAL A 67 -7.06 10.62 6.61
C VAL A 67 -7.76 9.27 6.76
N ALA A 68 -8.73 9.00 5.89
CA ALA A 68 -9.48 7.75 5.90
C ALA A 68 -8.87 6.75 4.91
N VAL A 69 -8.54 5.55 5.38
CA VAL A 69 -8.15 4.42 4.53
C VAL A 69 -9.39 3.55 4.30
N THR A 70 -10.07 3.75 3.17
CA THR A 70 -11.38 3.12 2.89
C THR A 70 -11.35 1.60 2.85
N ASN A 71 -10.22 0.99 2.48
CA ASN A 71 -10.02 -0.47 2.47
C ASN A 71 -9.12 -0.95 3.63
N PHE A 72 -9.15 -0.27 4.78
CA PHE A 72 -8.28 -0.55 5.92
C PHE A 72 -8.34 -2.00 6.40
N SER A 73 -9.52 -2.63 6.36
CA SER A 73 -9.73 -4.02 6.81
C SER A 73 -8.94 -5.07 6.01
N THR A 74 -8.42 -4.69 4.83
CA THR A 74 -7.57 -5.56 4.00
C THR A 74 -6.10 -5.54 4.45
N PHE A 75 -5.70 -4.54 5.25
CA PHE A 75 -4.33 -4.32 5.65
C PHE A 75 -4.17 -4.44 7.17
N THR A 76 -2.93 -4.69 7.59
CA THR A 76 -2.47 -4.61 8.98
C THR A 76 -1.36 -3.58 9.08
N ASN A 77 -1.00 -3.15 10.30
CA ASN A 77 0.11 -2.23 10.54
C ASN A 77 0.03 -0.93 9.70
N LEU A 78 -1.17 -0.37 9.58
CA LEU A 78 -1.37 0.88 8.85
C LEU A 78 -0.67 2.03 9.58
N THR A 79 0.06 2.84 8.83
CA THR A 79 0.65 4.08 9.33
C THR A 79 0.45 5.21 8.33
N VAL A 80 0.24 6.41 8.87
CA VAL A 80 0.06 7.64 8.09
C VAL A 80 1.01 8.69 8.62
N VAL A 81 1.90 9.17 7.76
CA VAL A 81 2.87 10.22 8.10
C VAL A 81 2.79 11.33 7.06
N GLY A 82 2.74 12.58 7.54
CA GLY A 82 2.61 13.76 6.70
C GLY A 82 3.86 14.65 6.69
N SER A 83 3.90 15.54 5.72
CA SER A 83 4.75 16.73 5.70
C SER A 83 3.96 17.93 5.19
N PHE A 84 4.07 19.08 5.86
CA PHE A 84 3.30 20.29 5.56
C PHE A 84 4.11 21.53 5.90
N GLY A 85 4.14 22.52 5.00
CA GLY A 85 4.75 23.83 5.28
C GLY A 85 6.22 23.78 5.69
N GLY A 86 6.99 22.78 5.23
CA GLY A 86 8.39 22.57 5.60
C GLY A 86 8.59 21.74 6.88
N VAL A 87 7.53 21.39 7.60
CA VAL A 87 7.56 20.45 8.72
C VAL A 87 7.34 19.03 8.21
N GLY A 88 8.29 18.13 8.46
CA GLY A 88 8.18 16.71 8.12
C GLY A 88 7.70 15.85 9.28
N ASN A 89 7.47 14.56 9.01
CA ASN A 89 7.19 13.53 10.00
C ASN A 89 6.00 13.82 10.94
N LEU A 90 4.95 14.47 10.42
CA LEU A 90 3.72 14.72 11.16
C LEU A 90 2.95 13.40 11.34
N PRO A 91 2.78 12.89 12.58
CA PRO A 91 2.06 11.64 12.79
C PRO A 91 0.55 11.86 12.70
N PHE A 92 -0.13 10.95 12.01
CA PHE A 92 -1.58 10.82 12.04
C PHE A 92 -1.90 9.49 12.71
N LEU A 93 -2.71 9.53 13.77
CA LEU A 93 -2.97 8.39 14.65
C LEU A 93 -4.43 7.99 14.59
N ASP A 94 -4.66 6.68 14.69
CA ASP A 94 -5.97 6.02 14.84
C ASP A 94 -5.95 5.28 16.20
N ASN A 95 -6.15 6.04 17.28
CA ASN A 95 -5.95 5.63 18.67
C ASN A 95 -7.08 6.06 19.64
N GLY A 96 -8.14 6.69 19.14
CA GLY A 96 -9.29 7.18 19.91
C GLY A 96 -8.97 8.34 20.86
N LEU A 97 -7.83 9.02 20.71
CA LEU A 97 -7.46 10.19 21.50
C LEU A 97 -7.47 11.44 20.61
N PRO A 98 -7.96 12.60 21.11
CA PRO A 98 -8.04 13.83 20.32
C PRO A 98 -6.73 14.15 19.58
N PRO A 99 -6.78 14.42 18.27
CA PRO A 99 -7.99 14.73 17.49
C PRO A 99 -8.80 13.52 16.99
N ASP A 100 -8.38 12.31 17.31
CA ASP A 100 -9.04 11.10 16.88
C ASP A 100 -10.28 10.82 17.75
N ALA A 101 -11.37 10.45 17.09
CA ALA A 101 -12.65 10.21 17.73
C ALA A 101 -12.83 8.75 18.16
N SER A 102 -12.20 7.79 17.46
CA SER A 102 -12.42 6.36 17.68
C SER A 102 -11.21 5.56 17.20
N ALA A 103 -10.76 4.60 18.03
CA ALA A 103 -9.58 3.80 17.71
C ALA A 103 -9.91 2.61 16.79
N GLY A 104 -9.03 2.34 15.84
CA GLY A 104 -9.05 1.20 14.94
C GLY A 104 -10.14 1.25 13.87
N ASP A 105 -10.66 2.42 13.53
CA ASP A 105 -11.73 2.58 12.54
C ASP A 105 -11.22 2.91 11.13
N GLY A 106 -9.89 3.02 10.95
CA GLY A 106 -9.25 3.34 9.68
C GLY A 106 -9.24 4.84 9.36
N VAL A 107 -9.65 5.70 10.31
CA VAL A 107 -9.56 7.16 10.21
C VAL A 107 -8.42 7.66 11.08
N PHE A 108 -7.32 8.04 10.43
CA PHE A 108 -6.16 8.59 11.11
C PHE A 108 -6.32 10.10 11.22
N SER A 109 -6.02 10.68 12.38
CA SER A 109 -6.15 12.11 12.60
C SER A 109 -4.86 12.73 13.14
N GLY A 110 -4.65 14.00 12.80
CA GLY A 110 -3.45 14.74 13.19
C GLY A 110 -3.66 16.25 13.12
N TYR A 111 -2.74 16.98 13.73
CA TYR A 111 -2.71 18.43 13.68
C TYR A 111 -1.68 18.90 12.65
N ILE A 112 -2.06 19.91 11.88
CA ILE A 112 -1.14 20.70 11.05
C ILE A 112 -1.15 22.15 11.54
N VAL A 113 0.02 22.78 11.56
CA VAL A 113 0.14 24.20 11.90
C VAL A 113 0.40 24.98 10.62
N THR A 114 -0.45 25.96 10.35
CA THR A 114 -0.28 26.84 9.20
C THR A 114 0.72 27.95 9.54
N PRO A 115 1.67 28.28 8.64
CA PRO A 115 2.59 29.37 8.92
C PRO A 115 1.87 30.72 8.89
N PRO A 116 2.37 31.72 9.64
CA PRO A 116 1.93 33.10 9.45
C PRO A 116 2.27 33.56 8.03
N THR A 117 1.33 34.26 7.39
CA THR A 117 1.52 34.83 6.05
C THR A 117 0.87 36.21 6.00
N THR A 118 1.37 37.09 5.13
CA THR A 118 0.78 38.41 4.86
C THR A 118 -0.13 38.43 3.63
N GLY A 119 -0.15 37.33 2.87
CA GLY A 119 -0.97 37.15 1.68
C GLY A 119 -1.44 35.70 1.54
N GLN A 120 -2.22 35.44 0.50
CA GLN A 120 -2.67 34.08 0.23
C GLN A 120 -1.49 33.18 -0.18
N LEU A 121 -1.44 31.96 0.36
CA LEU A 121 -0.37 30.99 0.09
C LEU A 121 -0.95 29.59 -0.13
N ASN A 122 -0.58 28.92 -1.22
CA ASN A 122 -0.92 27.51 -1.41
C ASN A 122 0.14 26.63 -0.74
N LEU A 123 -0.28 25.76 0.17
CA LEU A 123 0.59 24.77 0.82
C LEU A 123 0.06 23.37 0.61
N THR A 124 0.95 22.44 0.28
CA THR A 124 0.61 21.04 0.07
C THR A 124 1.00 20.20 1.29
N LEU A 125 0.03 19.44 1.81
CA LEU A 125 0.23 18.33 2.72
C LEU A 125 0.54 17.09 1.89
N ASN A 126 1.77 16.57 2.00
CA ASN A 126 2.14 15.28 1.40
C ASN A 126 2.04 14.19 2.46
N LEU A 127 1.28 13.14 2.16
CA LEU A 127 1.05 12.00 3.03
C LEU A 127 1.71 10.76 2.44
N LEU A 128 2.39 10.02 3.30
CA LEU A 128 2.84 8.66 3.06
C LEU A 128 1.96 7.72 3.89
N VAL A 129 1.13 6.94 3.21
CA VAL A 129 0.34 5.87 3.82
C VAL A 129 1.04 4.55 3.55
N THR A 130 1.25 3.75 4.57
CA THR A 130 1.80 2.39 4.44
C THR A 130 0.94 1.38 5.16
N GLY A 131 0.94 0.15 4.69
CA GLY A 131 0.25 -0.98 5.32
C GLY A 131 0.87 -2.29 4.89
N SER A 132 0.55 -3.36 5.62
CA SER A 132 0.98 -4.72 5.35
C SER A 132 -0.19 -5.57 4.89
N LEU A 133 -0.08 -6.12 3.69
CA LEU A 133 -1.04 -7.09 3.16
C LEU A 133 -0.68 -8.50 3.66
N PRO A 134 -1.60 -9.22 4.32
CA PRO A 134 -1.41 -10.62 4.66
C PRO A 134 -1.25 -11.48 3.39
N PRO A 135 -0.49 -12.59 3.44
CA PRO A 135 -0.38 -13.48 2.31
C PRO A 135 -1.74 -14.14 2.02
N ALA A 136 -2.02 -14.38 0.72
CA ALA A 136 -3.25 -15.06 0.30
C ALA A 136 -3.30 -16.51 0.80
N ASP A 137 -2.13 -17.15 0.93
CA ASP A 137 -1.98 -18.47 1.50
C ASP A 137 -1.73 -18.36 3.02
N PRO A 138 -2.62 -18.89 3.87
CA PRO A 138 -2.50 -18.80 5.32
C PRO A 138 -1.31 -19.60 5.89
N THR A 139 -0.67 -20.46 5.09
CA THR A 139 0.55 -21.17 5.50
C THR A 139 1.81 -20.32 5.37
N GLN A 140 1.73 -19.19 4.66
CA GLN A 140 2.80 -18.21 4.56
C GLN A 140 2.68 -17.17 5.68
N THR A 141 3.82 -16.67 6.14
CA THR A 141 3.89 -15.66 7.21
C THR A 141 4.43 -14.31 6.73
N ASN A 142 4.88 -14.24 5.47
CA ASN A 142 5.48 -13.03 4.92
C ASN A 142 4.38 -12.00 4.59
N LEU A 143 4.48 -10.83 5.22
CA LEU A 143 3.64 -9.68 4.90
C LEU A 143 4.23 -8.92 3.71
N THR A 144 3.37 -8.46 2.81
CA THR A 144 3.77 -7.57 1.71
C THR A 144 3.50 -6.13 2.11
N THR A 145 4.53 -5.29 2.20
CA THR A 145 4.36 -3.86 2.45
C THR A 145 3.84 -3.16 1.20
N VAL A 146 2.73 -2.44 1.34
CA VAL A 146 2.14 -1.57 0.32
C VAL A 146 2.25 -0.14 0.82
N SER A 147 2.54 0.78 -0.10
CA SER A 147 2.61 2.20 0.20
C SER A 147 1.94 3.04 -0.88
N THR A 148 1.36 4.15 -0.49
CA THR A 148 0.75 5.13 -1.40
C THR A 148 1.06 6.54 -0.91
N ASN A 149 1.47 7.39 -1.85
CA ASN A 149 1.63 8.82 -1.61
C ASN A 149 0.33 9.53 -1.98
N TYR A 150 -0.10 10.48 -1.15
CA TYR A 150 -1.29 11.29 -1.39
C TYR A 150 -0.98 12.75 -1.09
N ALA A 151 -1.46 13.67 -1.93
CA ALA A 151 -1.16 15.10 -1.80
C ALA A 151 -2.45 15.91 -1.74
N VAL A 152 -2.52 16.83 -0.76
CA VAL A 152 -3.65 17.74 -0.58
C VAL A 152 -3.14 19.17 -0.51
N THR A 153 -3.65 20.04 -1.37
CA THR A 153 -3.26 21.46 -1.38
C THR A 153 -4.32 22.30 -0.67
N TYR A 154 -3.88 23.10 0.30
CA TYR A 154 -4.72 24.04 1.05
C TYR A 154 -4.38 25.47 0.67
N LEU A 155 -5.40 26.34 0.69
CA LEU A 155 -5.23 27.78 0.55
C LEU A 155 -5.13 28.43 1.93
N ILE A 156 -3.97 28.97 2.27
CA ILE A 156 -3.75 29.67 3.53
C ILE A 156 -4.08 31.14 3.34
N VAL A 157 -4.95 31.68 4.19
CA VAL A 157 -5.42 33.06 4.11
C VAL A 157 -5.10 33.79 5.42
N PRO A 158 -4.50 35.00 5.36
CA PRO A 158 -4.26 35.80 6.55
C PRO A 158 -5.57 36.32 7.15
N PRO A 159 -5.58 36.66 8.46
CA PRO A 159 -6.71 37.37 9.05
C PRO A 159 -6.95 38.70 8.32
N PRO A 160 -8.22 39.17 8.25
CA PRO A 160 -8.52 40.49 7.68
C PRO A 160 -7.72 41.60 8.36
N GLY A 161 -7.18 42.55 7.60
CA GLY A 161 -6.36 43.63 8.15
C GLY A 161 -7.11 44.60 9.09
N ASN A 162 -8.44 44.55 9.13
CA ASN A 162 -9.28 45.32 10.04
C ASN A 162 -9.70 44.54 11.31
N ASP A 163 -9.11 43.37 11.56
CA ASP A 163 -9.33 42.56 12.77
C ASP A 163 -8.63 43.16 14.01
N ASN A 164 -9.07 44.37 14.42
CA ASN A 164 -8.48 45.16 15.51
C ASN A 164 -9.29 45.01 16.82
N PHE A 165 -9.43 43.79 17.35
CA PHE A 165 -10.08 43.57 18.66
C PHE A 165 -9.20 43.89 19.88
N THR A 166 -8.12 44.64 19.70
CA THR A 166 -7.19 45.03 20.77
C THR A 166 -7.86 45.75 21.94
N ASN A 167 -9.07 46.33 21.74
CA ASN A 167 -9.85 47.02 22.77
C ASN A 167 -11.32 46.54 22.90
N ALA A 168 -11.61 45.28 22.57
CA ALA A 168 -12.98 44.78 22.70
C ALA A 168 -13.42 44.73 24.18
N TYR A 169 -14.40 45.55 24.55
CA TYR A 169 -15.05 45.49 25.87
C TYR A 169 -16.39 44.76 25.77
N LYS A 170 -16.60 43.77 26.64
CA LYS A 170 -17.86 43.00 26.70
C LYS A 170 -18.95 43.85 27.34
N ILE A 171 -20.05 44.09 26.63
CA ILE A 171 -21.22 44.78 27.20
C ILE A 171 -21.91 43.82 28.19
N PRO A 172 -22.15 44.21 29.46
CA PRO A 172 -22.92 43.43 30.41
C PRO A 172 -24.35 43.19 29.89
N ALA A 173 -24.93 42.03 30.19
CA ALA A 173 -26.33 41.78 29.89
C ALA A 173 -27.22 42.74 30.69
N ALA A 174 -28.26 43.28 30.03
CA ALA A 174 -29.26 44.15 30.63
C ALA A 174 -30.23 43.35 31.51
#